data_AF-A0A446CL46-F1
#
_entry.id   AF-A0A446CL46-F1
#
_cell.length_a   1.000
_cell.length_b   1.000
_cell.length_c   1.000
_cell.angle_alpha   90.00
_cell.angle_beta   90.00
_cell.angle_gamma   90.00
#
_symmetry.space_group_name_H-M   'P 1'
#
loop_
_entity.id
_entity.type
_entity.pdbx_description
1 polymer ?
#
loop_
_entity_poly.entity_id
_entity_poly.type
_entity_poly.pdbx_seq_one_letter_code
_entity_poly.pdbx_strand_id
1 'polypeptide(L)'
;MRPICAVVVAGLLLGSGNAAQAVPLARIDVGDSYYVHRDLDDNVLVTVVAIDAATRKIKVLFPNGAVDWVAPERLLTQSQNDEDEAASANAMLQVFACMLEPNDPSCKETEWKPGAPHPRLAHVVAGSERGKWRPAAGYQWENPDRFGPVTWSPGTKHPDYEHVVAAQSENRWIPLPGYQWKDPPNLGPVVWTPGMKHRNNPVLLAGATPDSWVPAPGYKWANPSNPADMTAVPK
;
A
#
# COMPACT_ATOMS: atom_id res chain seq x y z
N MET A 1 -0.37 14.21 52.61
CA MET A 1 -0.03 13.26 51.53
C MET A 1 -1.03 13.50 50.40
N ARG A 2 -0.60 14.09 49.29
CA ARG A 2 -1.48 14.42 48.16
C ARG A 2 -1.49 13.24 47.17
N PRO A 3 -2.64 12.82 46.64
CA PRO A 3 -2.70 11.82 45.58
C PRO A 3 -2.30 12.49 44.27
N ILE A 4 -1.35 11.89 43.55
CA ILE A 4 -0.99 12.29 42.20
C ILE A 4 -2.07 11.73 41.28
N CYS A 5 -2.84 12.62 40.65
CA CYS A 5 -3.80 12.29 39.61
C CYS A 5 -3.06 11.68 38.42
N ALA A 6 -3.42 10.44 38.07
CA ALA A 6 -3.09 9.86 36.79
C ALA A 6 -3.93 10.55 35.70
N VAL A 7 -3.30 11.46 34.97
CA VAL A 7 -3.88 11.99 33.73
C VAL A 7 -3.40 11.09 32.60
N VAL A 8 -4.25 10.14 32.23
CA VAL A 8 -4.14 9.39 30.97
C VAL A 8 -4.75 10.26 29.90
N VAL A 9 -3.93 11.02 29.17
CA VAL A 9 -4.33 11.61 27.89
C VAL A 9 -3.97 10.60 26.82
N ALA A 10 -4.96 9.80 26.44
CA ALA A 10 -4.94 9.08 25.18
C ALA A 10 -4.97 10.13 24.06
N GLY A 11 -3.79 10.50 23.56
CA GLY A 11 -3.65 11.35 22.40
C GLY A 11 -4.24 10.65 21.19
N LEU A 12 -5.31 11.24 20.66
CA LEU A 12 -5.96 10.88 19.40
C LEU A 12 -4.91 10.65 18.30
N LEU A 13 -4.65 9.39 17.99
CA LEU A 13 -4.20 8.97 16.67
C LEU A 13 -5.40 8.39 15.92
N LEU A 14 -6.42 9.22 15.74
CA LEU A 14 -7.37 9.03 14.65
C LEU A 14 -6.75 9.64 13.40
N GLY A 15 -5.66 9.01 12.94
CA GLY A 15 -5.30 9.07 11.54
C GLY A 15 -6.31 8.21 10.79
N SER A 16 -7.56 8.66 10.73
CA SER A 16 -8.47 8.22 9.70
C SER A 16 -7.75 8.53 8.40
N GLY A 17 -7.19 7.49 7.78
CA GLY A 17 -6.99 7.46 6.35
C GLY A 17 -8.36 7.65 5.74
N ASN A 18 -8.80 8.90 5.68
CA ASN A 18 -9.88 9.32 4.84
C ASN A 18 -9.33 9.03 3.45
N ALA A 19 -9.72 7.88 2.90
CA ALA A 19 -9.93 7.78 1.47
C ALA A 19 -10.61 9.10 1.10
N ALA A 20 -9.84 9.98 0.44
CA ALA A 20 -10.16 11.37 0.25
C ALA A 20 -11.64 11.48 -0.08
N GLN A 21 -12.37 12.32 0.64
CA GLN A 21 -13.79 12.55 0.40
C GLN A 21 -13.94 13.28 -0.94
N ALA A 22 -13.61 12.60 -2.03
CA ALA A 22 -13.76 13.07 -3.38
C ALA A 22 -15.21 13.51 -3.59
N VAL A 23 -15.40 14.65 -4.24
CA VAL A 23 -16.75 15.05 -4.66
C VAL A 23 -17.26 13.99 -5.66
N PRO A 24 -18.41 13.33 -5.40
CA PRO A 24 -18.95 12.36 -6.34
C PRO A 24 -19.21 13.03 -7.69
N LEU A 25 -18.79 12.40 -8.78
CA LEU A 25 -18.92 12.96 -10.15
C LEU A 25 -20.35 13.43 -10.47
N ALA A 26 -21.36 12.76 -9.92
CA ALA A 26 -22.77 13.09 -10.10
C ALA A 26 -23.23 14.39 -9.39
N ARG A 27 -22.39 15.00 -8.56
CA ARG A 27 -22.66 16.26 -7.86
C ARG A 27 -21.87 17.45 -8.41
N ILE A 28 -21.13 17.23 -9.48
CA ILE A 28 -20.26 18.24 -10.08
C ILE A 28 -21.00 18.81 -11.29
N ASP A 29 -21.24 20.11 -11.29
CA ASP A 29 -21.86 20.81 -12.41
C ASP A 29 -20.85 21.72 -13.13
N VAL A 30 -21.10 21.99 -14.42
CA VAL A 30 -20.29 22.93 -15.20
C VAL A 30 -20.58 24.35 -14.72
N GLY A 31 -19.52 25.11 -14.43
CA GLY A 31 -19.59 26.47 -13.87
C GLY A 31 -19.35 26.52 -12.36
N ASP A 32 -19.43 25.39 -11.66
CA ASP A 32 -19.08 25.31 -10.24
C ASP A 32 -17.58 25.49 -10.01
N SER A 33 -17.23 25.92 -8.80
CA SER A 33 -15.83 26.04 -8.36
C SER A 33 -15.49 25.03 -7.28
N TYR A 34 -14.32 24.43 -7.39
CA TYR A 34 -13.77 23.43 -6.46
C TYR A 34 -12.29 23.71 -6.22
N TYR A 35 -11.73 23.16 -5.16
CA TYR A 35 -10.29 23.18 -4.93
C TYR A 35 -9.64 21.93 -5.51
N VAL A 36 -8.56 22.07 -6.27
CA VAL A 36 -7.74 20.94 -6.70
C VAL A 36 -6.70 20.66 -5.62
N HIS A 37 -6.74 19.46 -5.04
CA HIS A 37 -5.74 18.98 -4.08
C HIS A 37 -4.36 18.85 -4.72
N ARG A 38 -3.34 19.43 -4.09
CA ARG A 38 -1.93 19.35 -4.51
C ARG A 38 -1.11 18.88 -3.31
N ASP A 39 -0.50 17.69 -3.41
CA ASP A 39 0.12 17.00 -2.27
C ASP A 39 1.08 17.86 -1.41
N LEU A 40 1.88 18.72 -2.06
CA LEU A 40 2.93 19.53 -1.42
C LEU A 40 2.74 21.04 -1.60
N ASP A 41 1.73 21.46 -2.34
CA ASP A 41 1.47 22.86 -2.67
C ASP A 41 0.09 23.27 -2.14
N ASP A 42 -0.19 24.57 -2.10
CA ASP A 42 -1.52 25.05 -1.76
C ASP A 42 -2.57 24.53 -2.75
N ASN A 43 -3.74 24.19 -2.20
CA ASN A 43 -4.89 23.84 -2.99
C ASN A 43 -5.32 25.04 -3.84
N VAL A 44 -5.68 24.79 -5.10
CA VAL A 44 -6.02 25.89 -6.04
C VAL A 44 -7.49 25.82 -6.38
N LEU A 45 -8.20 26.94 -6.19
CA LEU A 45 -9.58 27.10 -6.65
C LEU A 45 -9.63 27.09 -8.18
N VAL A 46 -10.44 26.21 -8.75
CA VAL A 46 -10.65 26.06 -10.19
C VAL A 46 -12.13 26.06 -10.51
N THR A 47 -12.50 26.40 -11.75
CA THR A 47 -13.88 26.35 -12.23
C THR A 47 -14.06 25.21 -13.23
N VAL A 48 -15.14 24.44 -13.09
CA VAL A 48 -15.45 23.33 -13.99
C VAL A 48 -15.95 23.86 -15.34
N VAL A 49 -15.31 23.43 -16.42
CA VAL A 49 -15.64 23.86 -17.79
C VAL A 49 -16.35 22.76 -18.57
N ALA A 50 -16.00 21.50 -18.33
CA ALA A 50 -16.65 20.36 -18.97
C ALA A 50 -16.47 19.09 -18.13
N ILE A 51 -17.37 18.13 -18.32
CA ILE A 51 -17.33 16.82 -17.66
C ILE A 51 -17.37 15.75 -18.75
N ASP A 52 -16.41 14.84 -18.72
CA ASP A 52 -16.39 13.65 -19.57
C ASP A 52 -16.73 12.42 -18.73
N ALA A 53 -17.99 12.00 -18.80
CA ALA A 53 -18.50 10.84 -18.09
C ALA A 53 -17.89 9.52 -18.59
N ALA A 54 -17.48 9.44 -19.86
CA ALA A 54 -16.92 8.22 -20.44
C ALA A 54 -15.52 7.94 -19.90
N THR A 55 -14.71 8.99 -19.73
CA THR A 55 -13.34 8.86 -19.19
C THR A 55 -13.23 9.18 -17.70
N ARG A 56 -14.33 9.58 -17.06
CA ARG A 56 -14.38 10.05 -15.65
C ARG A 56 -13.37 11.15 -15.39
N LYS A 57 -13.25 12.13 -16.29
CA LYS A 57 -12.37 13.28 -16.15
C LYS A 57 -13.17 14.58 -16.17
N ILE A 58 -12.63 15.59 -15.51
CA ILE A 58 -13.24 16.92 -15.40
C ILE A 58 -12.27 17.94 -15.98
N LYS A 59 -12.74 18.72 -16.93
CA LYS A 59 -11.98 19.82 -17.52
C LYS A 59 -12.17 21.04 -16.64
N VAL A 60 -11.08 21.58 -16.10
CA VAL A 60 -11.11 22.71 -15.18
C VAL A 60 -10.30 23.88 -15.71
N LEU A 61 -10.75 25.10 -15.40
CA LEU A 61 -10.08 26.37 -15.69
C LEU A 61 -9.40 26.86 -14.41
N PHE A 62 -8.10 27.11 -14.50
CA PHE A 62 -7.30 27.68 -13.42
C PHE A 62 -7.37 29.21 -13.42
N PRO A 63 -7.09 29.88 -12.29
CA PRO A 63 -7.12 31.34 -12.20
C PRO A 63 -6.15 32.05 -13.16
N ASN A 64 -5.07 31.37 -13.59
CA ASN A 64 -4.11 31.87 -14.58
C ASN A 64 -4.57 31.69 -16.04
N GLY A 65 -5.78 31.19 -16.28
CA GLY A 65 -6.32 30.92 -17.61
C GLY A 65 -5.94 29.57 -18.20
N ALA A 66 -5.09 28.78 -17.54
CA ALA A 66 -4.76 27.43 -17.99
C ALA A 66 -5.97 26.51 -17.88
N VAL A 67 -6.05 25.51 -18.76
CA VAL A 67 -7.13 24.52 -18.75
C VAL A 67 -6.53 23.12 -18.77
N ASP A 68 -6.97 22.25 -17.87
CA ASP A 68 -6.47 20.87 -17.77
C ASP A 68 -7.59 19.88 -17.44
N TRP A 69 -7.32 18.59 -17.66
CA TRP A 69 -8.20 17.50 -17.25
C TRP A 69 -7.71 16.91 -15.93
N VAL A 70 -8.54 17.02 -14.90
CA VAL A 70 -8.29 16.48 -13.57
C VAL A 70 -9.21 15.31 -13.26
N ALA A 71 -8.71 14.38 -12.43
CA ALA A 71 -9.53 13.30 -11.90
C ALA A 71 -10.49 13.85 -10.82
N PRO A 72 -11.76 13.38 -10.74
CA PRO A 72 -12.75 13.84 -9.77
C PRO A 72 -12.28 13.73 -8.32
N GLU A 73 -11.52 12.68 -8.01
CA GLU A 73 -10.93 12.44 -6.70
C GLU A 73 -9.92 13.49 -6.22
N ARG A 74 -9.49 14.39 -7.11
CA ARG A 74 -8.63 15.52 -6.75
C ARG A 74 -9.40 16.79 -6.44
N LEU A 75 -10.73 16.81 -6.61
CA LEU A 75 -11.54 17.97 -6.31
C LEU A 75 -12.08 17.91 -4.87
N LEU A 76 -11.94 19.04 -4.18
CA LEU A 76 -12.41 19.27 -2.82
C LEU A 76 -13.47 20.38 -2.85
N THR A 77 -14.51 20.22 -2.02
CA THR A 77 -15.42 21.31 -1.67
C THR A 77 -14.73 22.32 -0.77
N GLN A 78 -15.33 23.51 -0.59
CA GLN A 78 -14.83 24.51 0.37
C GLN A 78 -14.66 23.91 1.77
N SER A 79 -15.68 23.21 2.30
CA SER A 79 -15.61 22.64 3.65
C SER A 79 -14.48 21.61 3.80
N GLN A 80 -14.20 20.84 2.75
CA GLN A 80 -13.09 19.88 2.75
C GLN A 80 -11.73 20.57 2.67
N ASN A 81 -11.62 21.64 1.88
CA ASN A 81 -10.42 22.46 1.85
C ASN A 81 -10.16 23.10 3.24
N ASP A 82 -11.20 23.62 3.88
CA ASP A 82 -11.10 24.23 5.21
C ASP A 82 -10.66 23.21 6.28
N GLU A 83 -11.16 21.98 6.20
CA GLU A 83 -10.73 20.87 7.07
C GLU A 83 -9.26 20.49 6.85
N ASP A 84 -8.81 20.41 5.59
CA ASP A 84 -7.41 20.14 5.22
C ASP A 84 -6.46 21.26 5.69
N GLU A 85 -6.86 22.52 5.51
CA GLU A 85 -6.10 23.69 5.99
C GLU A 85 -6.04 23.72 7.52
N ALA A 86 -7.16 23.44 8.21
CA ALA A 86 -7.19 23.36 9.67
C ALA A 86 -6.31 22.22 10.20
N ALA A 87 -6.31 21.06 9.55
CA ALA A 87 -5.43 19.95 9.88
C ALA A 87 -3.95 20.34 9.73
N SER A 88 -3.62 21.06 8.65
CA SER A 88 -2.27 21.56 8.38
C SER A 88 -1.83 22.62 9.39
N ALA A 89 -2.71 23.55 9.74
CA ALA A 89 -2.46 24.56 10.77
C ALA A 89 -2.25 23.93 12.16
N ASN A 90 -3.07 22.95 12.52
CA ASN A 90 -2.90 22.19 13.76
C ASN A 90 -1.57 21.42 13.79
N ALA A 91 -1.15 20.83 12.67
CA ALA A 91 0.15 20.18 12.56
C ALA A 91 1.30 21.17 12.77
N MET A 92 1.23 22.37 12.17
CA MET A 92 2.24 23.41 12.42
C MET A 92 2.25 23.89 13.87
N LEU A 93 1.07 24.13 14.47
CA LEU A 93 0.97 24.50 15.88
C LEU A 93 1.57 23.44 16.79
N GLN A 94 1.38 22.16 16.48
CA GLN A 94 1.99 21.07 17.22
C GLN A 94 3.52 21.11 17.10
N VAL A 95 4.08 21.35 15.91
CA VAL A 95 5.53 21.53 15.72
C VAL A 95 6.04 22.73 16.55
N PHE A 96 5.35 23.86 16.54
CA PHE A 96 5.73 25.03 17.33
C PHE A 96 5.64 24.76 18.84
N ALA A 97 4.58 24.09 19.30
CA ALA A 97 4.46 23.68 20.71
C ALA A 97 5.63 22.78 21.12
N CYS A 98 6.04 21.86 20.25
CA CYS A 98 7.20 21.00 20.48
C CYS A 98 8.53 21.74 20.51
N MET A 99 8.67 22.87 19.79
CA MET A 99 9.85 23.72 19.91
C MET A 99 9.90 24.48 21.24
N LEU A 100 8.75 24.88 21.78
CA LEU A 100 8.65 25.62 23.04
C LEU A 100 8.78 24.71 24.26
N GLU A 101 8.25 23.50 24.19
CA GLU A 101 8.29 22.50 25.26
C GLU A 101 8.95 21.20 24.77
N PRO A 102 10.29 21.18 24.59
CA PRO A 102 11.01 20.04 24.02
C PRO A 102 10.94 18.77 24.88
N ASN A 103 10.48 18.88 26.13
CA ASN A 103 10.29 17.75 27.04
C ASN A 103 8.87 17.20 27.05
N ASP A 104 7.92 17.79 26.31
CA ASP A 104 6.58 17.24 26.19
C ASP A 104 6.67 15.83 25.56
N PRO A 105 6.14 14.79 26.21
CA PRO A 105 6.20 13.42 25.69
C PRO A 105 5.47 13.24 24.35
N SER A 106 4.50 14.10 24.00
CA SER A 106 3.87 14.13 22.67
C SER A 106 4.79 14.67 21.57
N CYS A 107 5.84 15.38 21.97
CA CYS A 107 6.82 16.01 21.11
C CYS A 107 8.12 15.22 20.96
N LYS A 108 8.27 14.12 21.69
CA LYS A 108 9.35 13.17 21.45
C LYS A 108 9.09 12.51 20.10
N GLU A 109 9.88 12.94 19.11
CA GLU A 109 9.98 12.31 17.80
C GLU A 109 10.01 10.79 18.04
N THR A 110 9.01 10.08 17.52
CA THR A 110 8.94 8.63 17.74
C THR A 110 10.23 8.05 17.20
N GLU A 111 10.97 7.36 18.06
CA GLU A 111 12.28 6.83 17.71
C GLU A 111 12.18 6.06 16.39
N TRP A 112 13.04 6.41 15.42
CA TRP A 112 13.02 5.77 14.11
C TRP A 112 13.25 4.27 14.29
N LYS A 113 12.21 3.48 14.02
CA LYS A 113 12.26 2.04 14.13
C LYS A 113 11.98 1.43 12.76
N PRO A 114 12.93 0.68 12.17
CA PRO A 114 12.68 -0.04 10.93
C PRO A 114 11.40 -0.88 11.01
N GLY A 115 10.56 -0.76 9.98
CA GLY A 115 9.24 -1.38 9.94
C GLY A 115 8.11 -0.57 10.60
N ALA A 116 8.39 0.56 11.26
CA ALA A 116 7.34 1.43 11.78
C ALA A 116 6.46 1.97 10.62
N PRO A 117 5.12 2.01 10.78
CA PRO A 117 4.23 2.50 9.73
C PRO A 117 4.43 4.00 9.49
N HIS A 118 4.29 4.42 8.24
CA HIS A 118 4.29 5.84 7.87
C HIS A 118 3.03 6.53 8.42
N PRO A 119 3.13 7.75 8.98
CA PRO A 119 2.00 8.42 9.63
C PRO A 119 0.85 8.78 8.69
N ARG A 120 1.10 8.91 7.37
CA ARG A 120 0.10 9.38 6.39
C ARG A 120 -0.13 8.44 5.20
N LEU A 121 0.73 7.46 4.99
CA LEU A 121 0.70 6.62 3.78
C LEU A 121 0.51 5.17 4.20
N ALA A 122 -0.64 4.61 3.85
CA ALA A 122 -0.94 3.21 4.11
C ALA A 122 0.11 2.32 3.43
N HIS A 123 0.48 1.23 4.10
CA HIS A 123 1.42 0.23 3.59
C HIS A 123 2.81 0.77 3.21
N VAL A 124 3.18 1.95 3.72
CA VAL A 124 4.55 2.45 3.70
C VAL A 124 5.14 2.30 5.08
N VAL A 125 6.37 1.79 5.17
CA VAL A 125 7.07 1.55 6.44
C VAL A 125 8.46 2.13 6.43
N ALA A 126 8.97 2.44 7.62
CA ALA A 126 10.33 2.91 7.83
C ALA A 126 11.34 1.86 7.34
N GLY A 127 12.30 2.30 6.53
CA GLY A 127 13.44 1.52 6.10
C GLY A 127 14.46 1.30 7.22
N SER A 128 15.53 0.58 6.89
CA SER A 128 16.67 0.36 7.79
C SER A 128 17.42 1.66 8.12
N GLU A 129 17.45 2.61 7.18
CA GLU A 129 18.08 3.92 7.33
C GLU A 129 17.08 4.98 7.77
N ARG A 130 17.50 5.88 8.67
CA ARG A 130 16.65 6.98 9.17
C ARG A 130 16.20 7.88 8.02
N GLY A 131 14.90 8.17 7.96
CA GLY A 131 14.30 9.02 6.93
C GLY A 131 14.09 8.35 5.58
N LYS A 132 14.48 7.07 5.42
CA LYS A 132 14.21 6.30 4.21
C LYS A 132 12.94 5.49 4.38
N TRP A 133 11.97 5.68 3.50
CA TRP A 133 10.73 4.93 3.51
C TRP A 133 10.73 3.89 2.40
N ARG A 134 10.02 2.79 2.62
CA ARG A 134 9.85 1.72 1.64
C ARG A 134 8.43 1.17 1.68
N PRO A 135 7.95 0.53 0.61
CA PRO A 135 6.70 -0.22 0.67
C PRO A 135 6.81 -1.34 1.71
N ALA A 136 5.70 -1.63 2.38
CA ALA A 136 5.55 -2.81 3.19
C ALA A 136 5.70 -4.08 2.33
N ALA A 137 5.93 -5.22 2.98
CA ALA A 137 6.05 -6.50 2.28
C ALA A 137 4.82 -6.74 1.39
N GLY A 138 5.04 -7.09 0.12
CA GLY A 138 3.97 -7.40 -0.84
C GLY A 138 3.42 -6.18 -1.58
N TYR A 139 3.86 -4.98 -1.22
CA TYR A 139 3.51 -3.73 -1.89
C TYR A 139 4.67 -3.21 -2.75
N GLN A 140 4.34 -2.43 -3.77
CA GLN A 140 5.29 -1.70 -4.60
C GLN A 140 4.82 -0.26 -4.81
N TRP A 141 5.73 0.67 -5.07
CA TRP A 141 5.35 2.03 -5.46
C TRP A 141 4.53 1.99 -6.74
N GLU A 142 3.47 2.78 -6.81
CA GLU A 142 2.72 2.96 -8.08
C GLU A 142 3.58 3.61 -9.15
N ASN A 143 4.46 4.54 -8.74
CA ASN A 143 5.50 5.12 -9.56
C ASN A 143 6.88 4.81 -8.94
N PRO A 144 7.72 3.99 -9.58
CA PRO A 144 8.99 3.55 -9.01
C PRO A 144 9.99 4.69 -8.74
N ASP A 145 9.85 5.82 -9.43
CA ASP A 145 10.76 6.96 -9.33
C ASP A 145 10.30 8.02 -8.33
N ARG A 146 9.16 7.83 -7.67
CA ARG A 146 8.56 8.82 -6.77
C ARG A 146 8.05 8.18 -5.48
N PHE A 147 8.40 8.80 -4.35
CA PHE A 147 7.78 8.49 -3.07
C PHE A 147 6.29 8.87 -3.10
N GLY A 148 5.40 7.92 -2.79
CA GLY A 148 3.96 8.15 -2.91
C GLY A 148 3.14 6.92 -2.54
N PRO A 149 1.92 6.79 -3.11
CA PRO A 149 1.07 5.62 -2.90
C PRO A 149 1.76 4.32 -3.32
N VAL A 150 1.32 3.24 -2.67
CA VAL A 150 1.78 1.88 -2.98
C VAL A 150 0.59 1.01 -3.34
N THR A 151 0.82 0.00 -4.16
CA THR A 151 -0.18 -0.97 -4.57
C THR A 151 0.28 -2.40 -4.27
N TRP A 152 -0.65 -3.28 -3.92
CA TRP A 152 -0.36 -4.69 -3.71
C TRP A 152 0.09 -5.35 -5.01
N SER A 153 1.18 -6.13 -4.96
CA SER A 153 1.80 -6.73 -6.14
C SER A 153 1.87 -8.25 -6.03
N PRO A 154 0.87 -8.98 -6.58
CA PRO A 154 0.85 -10.43 -6.57
C PRO A 154 2.13 -11.03 -7.21
N GLY A 155 2.67 -12.07 -6.56
CA GLY A 155 3.91 -12.73 -6.97
C GLY A 155 5.18 -12.11 -6.38
N THR A 156 5.13 -10.93 -5.76
CA THR A 156 6.28 -10.35 -5.06
C THR A 156 6.71 -11.26 -3.90
N LYS A 157 8.01 -11.52 -3.81
CA LYS A 157 8.61 -12.36 -2.74
C LYS A 157 8.49 -11.69 -1.38
N HIS A 158 8.20 -12.48 -0.34
CA HIS A 158 8.24 -11.99 1.03
C HIS A 158 9.71 -11.70 1.43
N PRO A 159 10.01 -10.57 2.10
CA PRO A 159 11.39 -10.22 2.46
C PRO A 159 12.01 -11.18 3.49
N ASP A 160 11.20 -11.67 4.44
CA ASP A 160 11.69 -12.49 5.55
C ASP A 160 11.46 -14.01 5.38
N TYR A 161 10.68 -14.43 4.38
CA TYR A 161 10.27 -15.82 4.21
C TYR A 161 10.55 -16.27 2.78
N GLU A 162 11.62 -17.06 2.62
CA GLU A 162 11.95 -17.67 1.35
C GLU A 162 10.80 -18.57 0.88
N HIS A 163 10.57 -18.61 -0.43
CA HIS A 163 9.47 -19.35 -1.07
C HIS A 163 8.05 -18.94 -0.64
N VAL A 164 7.88 -17.75 -0.08
CA VAL A 164 6.56 -17.12 0.15
C VAL A 164 6.40 -15.95 -0.80
N VAL A 165 5.23 -15.86 -1.45
CA VAL A 165 4.89 -14.77 -2.37
C VAL A 165 3.52 -14.17 -2.07
N ALA A 166 3.36 -12.91 -2.44
CA ALA A 166 2.09 -12.20 -2.36
C ALA A 166 1.05 -12.91 -3.24
N ALA A 167 -0.13 -13.20 -2.68
CA ALA A 167 -1.23 -13.80 -3.41
C ALA A 167 -1.97 -12.76 -4.28
N GLN A 168 -2.98 -13.21 -5.02
CA GLN A 168 -3.84 -12.30 -5.81
C GLN A 168 -4.69 -11.37 -4.94
N SER A 169 -5.05 -11.81 -3.73
CA SER A 169 -5.76 -10.98 -2.75
C SER A 169 -4.77 -10.23 -1.88
N GLU A 170 -5.05 -8.95 -1.65
CA GLU A 170 -4.27 -8.08 -0.77
C GLU A 170 -4.12 -8.67 0.64
N ASN A 171 -2.95 -8.45 1.25
CA ASN A 171 -2.58 -8.95 2.59
C ASN A 171 -2.59 -10.48 2.74
N ARG A 172 -2.72 -11.24 1.65
CA ARG A 172 -2.66 -12.70 1.66
C ARG A 172 -1.34 -13.19 1.10
N TRP A 173 -0.65 -14.02 1.85
CA TRP A 173 0.58 -14.68 1.43
C TRP A 173 0.32 -16.14 1.09
N ILE A 174 1.06 -16.67 0.13
CA ILE A 174 1.00 -18.09 -0.24
C ILE A 174 2.41 -18.67 -0.41
N PRO A 175 2.62 -19.94 -0.06
CA PRO A 175 3.85 -20.64 -0.43
C PRO A 175 3.92 -20.81 -1.96
N LEU A 176 5.14 -20.84 -2.48
CA LEU A 176 5.41 -21.32 -3.84
C LEU A 176 4.94 -22.79 -3.99
N PRO A 177 4.66 -23.25 -5.21
CA PRO A 177 4.32 -24.65 -5.45
C PRO A 177 5.34 -25.60 -4.80
N GLY A 178 4.85 -26.67 -4.17
CA GLY A 178 5.69 -27.69 -3.51
C GLY A 178 6.10 -27.35 -2.07
N TYR A 179 5.85 -26.11 -1.64
CA TYR A 179 6.04 -25.66 -0.27
C TYR A 179 4.71 -25.61 0.50
N GLN A 180 4.77 -25.88 1.80
CA GLN A 180 3.66 -25.78 2.74
C GLN A 180 4.09 -25.00 3.98
N TRP A 181 3.18 -24.24 4.59
CA TRP A 181 3.46 -23.56 5.86
C TRP A 181 3.84 -24.56 6.96
N LYS A 182 4.88 -24.25 7.73
CA LYS A 182 5.14 -24.90 9.01
C LYS A 182 4.18 -24.36 10.06
N ASP A 183 3.63 -25.20 10.93
CA ASP A 183 2.62 -24.81 11.91
C ASP A 183 3.06 -23.63 12.82
N PRO A 184 2.17 -22.63 13.08
CA PRO A 184 0.81 -22.49 12.55
C PRO A 184 0.77 -21.92 11.12
N PRO A 185 -0.27 -22.24 10.34
CA PRO A 185 -0.39 -21.81 8.96
C PRO A 185 -0.47 -20.28 8.82
N ASN A 186 0.13 -19.76 7.74
CA ASN A 186 0.04 -18.39 7.22
C ASN A 186 0.95 -17.30 7.81
N LEU A 187 1.80 -17.59 8.80
CA LEU A 187 2.68 -16.57 9.42
C LEU A 187 4.10 -17.09 9.76
N GLY A 188 4.64 -18.03 8.99
CA GLY A 188 5.90 -18.67 9.33
C GLY A 188 6.70 -19.17 8.13
N PRO A 189 7.86 -19.81 8.38
CA PRO A 189 8.63 -20.43 7.30
C PRO A 189 7.82 -21.52 6.61
N VAL A 190 8.09 -21.71 5.33
CA VAL A 190 7.51 -22.81 4.55
C VAL A 190 8.51 -23.93 4.39
N VAL A 191 8.01 -25.16 4.27
CA VAL A 191 8.81 -26.37 4.10
C VAL A 191 8.44 -27.07 2.80
N TRP A 192 9.46 -27.51 2.08
CA TRP A 192 9.28 -28.35 0.91
C TRP A 192 8.66 -29.69 1.31
N THR A 193 7.59 -30.10 0.64
CA THR A 193 6.84 -31.32 0.98
C THR A 193 6.82 -32.28 -0.23
N PRO A 194 7.71 -33.29 -0.26
CA PRO A 194 7.73 -34.28 -1.33
C PRO A 194 6.36 -34.94 -1.55
N GLY A 195 6.03 -35.20 -2.81
CA GLY A 195 4.76 -35.78 -3.24
C GLY A 195 3.61 -34.78 -3.38
N MET A 196 3.78 -33.51 -2.98
CA MET A 196 2.74 -32.49 -3.15
C MET A 196 2.49 -32.17 -4.63
N LYS A 197 1.22 -32.10 -5.05
CA LYS A 197 0.86 -31.79 -6.43
C LYS A 197 1.17 -30.32 -6.77
N HIS A 198 1.70 -30.09 -7.97
CA HIS A 198 1.87 -28.73 -8.47
C HIS A 198 0.51 -28.06 -8.73
N ARG A 199 0.31 -26.82 -8.25
CA ARG A 199 -0.99 -26.13 -8.27
C ARG A 199 -1.56 -25.99 -9.69
N ASN A 200 -0.70 -25.63 -10.66
CA ASN A 200 -1.11 -25.38 -12.04
C ASN A 200 -0.87 -26.59 -12.95
N ASN A 201 -0.25 -27.67 -12.44
CA ASN A 201 0.07 -28.86 -13.22
C ASN A 201 -0.07 -30.13 -12.35
N PRO A 202 -1.29 -30.66 -12.17
CA PRO A 202 -1.53 -31.74 -11.22
C PRO A 202 -0.85 -33.07 -11.58
N VAL A 203 -0.26 -33.20 -12.77
CA VAL A 203 0.53 -34.37 -13.19
C VAL A 203 1.99 -34.28 -12.75
N LEU A 204 2.39 -33.18 -12.10
CA LEU A 204 3.68 -33.03 -11.45
C LEU A 204 3.55 -33.11 -9.94
N LEU A 205 4.51 -33.80 -9.33
CA LEU A 205 4.66 -33.94 -7.89
C LEU A 205 5.99 -33.32 -7.45
N ALA A 206 6.00 -32.71 -6.27
CA ALA A 206 7.21 -32.25 -5.61
C ALA A 206 8.16 -33.45 -5.41
N GLY A 207 9.39 -33.34 -5.91
CA GLY A 207 10.42 -34.37 -5.80
C GLY A 207 11.04 -34.45 -4.40
N ALA A 208 12.06 -35.30 -4.27
CA ALA A 208 12.73 -35.55 -2.98
C ALA A 208 13.59 -34.38 -2.49
N THR A 209 14.07 -33.51 -3.38
CA THR A 209 14.85 -32.32 -3.05
C THR A 209 14.02 -31.05 -3.26
N PRO A 210 14.25 -29.96 -2.50
CA PRO A 210 13.62 -28.67 -2.74
C PRO A 210 13.71 -28.22 -4.20
N ASP A 211 12.64 -27.59 -4.68
CA ASP A 211 12.48 -27.09 -6.05
C ASP A 211 12.57 -28.14 -7.19
N SER A 212 12.69 -29.43 -6.86
CA SER A 212 12.66 -30.50 -7.86
C SER A 212 11.23 -30.95 -8.14
N TRP A 213 10.89 -31.18 -9.40
CA TRP A 213 9.58 -31.74 -9.77
C TRP A 213 9.78 -33.09 -10.43
N VAL A 214 8.80 -33.98 -10.30
CA VAL A 214 8.78 -35.29 -10.97
C VAL A 214 7.39 -35.57 -11.53
N PRO A 215 7.26 -36.26 -12.69
CA PRO A 215 5.96 -36.66 -13.19
C PRO A 215 5.30 -37.65 -12.23
N ALA A 216 3.99 -37.52 -12.05
CA ALA A 216 3.18 -38.46 -11.29
C ALA A 216 3.23 -39.87 -11.92
N PRO A 217 2.91 -40.94 -11.15
CA PRO A 217 2.78 -42.29 -11.71
C PRO A 217 1.86 -42.32 -12.94
N GLY A 218 2.32 -42.97 -14.02
CA GLY A 218 1.62 -42.99 -15.31
C GLY A 218 2.05 -41.90 -16.31
N TYR A 219 2.90 -40.96 -15.90
CA TYR A 219 3.43 -39.89 -16.75
C TYR A 219 4.95 -39.97 -16.93
N LYS A 220 5.46 -39.34 -17.99
CA LYS A 220 6.89 -39.12 -18.28
C LYS A 220 7.08 -37.67 -18.72
N TRP A 221 8.31 -37.15 -18.59
CA TRP A 221 8.64 -35.84 -19.16
C TRP A 221 8.41 -35.84 -20.68
N ALA A 222 7.75 -34.82 -21.20
CA ALA A 222 7.64 -34.60 -22.63
C ALA A 222 9.02 -34.33 -23.24
N ASN A 223 9.86 -33.58 -22.51
CA ASN A 223 11.25 -33.31 -22.85
C ASN A 223 12.18 -33.73 -21.70
N PRO A 224 12.68 -34.98 -21.67
CA PRO A 224 13.53 -35.47 -20.59
C PRO A 224 14.86 -34.72 -20.43
N SER A 225 15.36 -34.05 -21.49
CA SER A 225 16.59 -33.26 -21.41
C SER A 225 16.37 -31.86 -20.84
N ASN A 226 15.11 -31.41 -20.70
CA ASN A 226 14.77 -30.14 -20.07
C ASN A 226 13.54 -30.26 -19.14
N PRO A 227 13.70 -30.86 -17.94
CA PRO A 227 12.62 -30.95 -16.95
C PRO A 227 12.09 -29.60 -16.46
N ALA A 228 12.85 -28.52 -16.64
CA ALA A 228 12.45 -27.17 -16.23
C ALA A 228 11.26 -26.62 -17.04
N ASP A 229 10.96 -27.20 -18.21
CA ASP A 229 9.76 -26.88 -19.00
C ASP A 229 8.47 -27.43 -18.36
N MET A 230 8.58 -28.19 -17.26
CA MET A 230 7.45 -28.65 -16.45
C MET A 230 6.33 -29.35 -17.25
N THR A 231 6.67 -29.97 -18.39
CA THR A 231 5.69 -30.60 -19.28
C THR A 231 5.81 -32.12 -19.18
N ALA A 232 4.75 -32.78 -18.73
CA ALA A 232 4.67 -34.24 -18.64
C ALA A 232 3.50 -34.77 -19.47
N VAL A 233 3.71 -35.93 -20.10
CA VAL A 233 2.74 -36.63 -20.96
C VAL A 233 2.49 -38.04 -20.42
N PRO A 234 1.34 -38.67 -20.73
CA PRO A 234 1.11 -40.07 -20.41
C PRO A 234 2.23 -40.97 -20.97
N LYS A 235 2.54 -42.05 -20.25
CA LYS A 235 3.58 -43.01 -20.65
C LYS A 235 3.23 -43.76 -21.93
#